data_AF-A0AAV0HQL1-F1
#
_entry.id   AF-A0AAV0HQL1-F1
#
_cell.length_a   1.000
_cell.length_b   1.000
_cell.length_c   1.000
_cell.angle_alpha   90.00
_cell.angle_beta   90.00
_cell.angle_gamma   90.00
#
_symmetry.space_group_name_H-M   'P 1'
#
loop_
_entity.id
_entity.type
_entity.pdbx_description
1 polymer ?
#
loop_
_entity_poly.entity_id
_entity_poly.type
_entity_poly.pdbx_seq_one_letter_code
_entity_poly.pdbx_strand_id
1 'polypeptide(L)'
;FGNFTNIKVLNLSHNFLSGSIPSTFSNLKQIESLDLSYNKLNADFSVAHNNLSGKTLGNVAQFGTFDESSHQGNDLLCGWPLPKKLLPHKRG
;
A
#
# COMPACT_ATOMS: atom_id res chain seq x y z
N PHE A 1 -4.53 19.04 8.51
CA PHE A 1 -4.14 17.68 8.91
C PHE A 1 -2.73 17.39 8.40
N GLY A 2 -1.78 17.29 9.34
CA GLY A 2 -0.44 16.67 9.28
C GLY A 2 0.39 16.72 8.00
N ASN A 3 1.33 17.67 7.89
CA ASN A 3 2.48 17.56 6.99
C ASN A 3 3.54 16.63 7.61
N PHE A 4 3.23 15.33 7.70
CA PHE A 4 4.10 14.34 8.32
C PHE A 4 5.12 13.78 7.32
N THR A 5 6.01 14.65 6.84
CA THR A 5 6.98 14.27 5.79
C THR A 5 8.06 13.30 6.24
N ASN A 6 8.27 13.16 7.56
CA ASN A 6 9.42 12.40 8.11
C ASN A 6 9.02 11.12 8.86
N ILE A 7 7.76 10.69 8.81
CA ILE A 7 7.35 9.44 9.46
C ILE A 7 7.93 8.27 8.67
N LYS A 8 8.70 7.42 9.35
CA LYS A 8 9.25 6.16 8.83
C LYS A 8 8.40 4.94 9.18
N VAL A 9 7.77 4.94 10.35
CA VAL A 9 6.94 3.82 10.81
C VAL A 9 5.62 4.37 11.33
N LEU A 10 4.51 3.88 10.80
CA LEU A 10 3.16 4.20 11.25
C LEU A 10 2.38 2.90 11.46
N ASN A 11 2.03 2.62 12.72
CA ASN A 11 1.19 1.48 13.06
C ASN A 11 -0.14 1.98 13.63
N LEU A 12 -1.23 1.72 12.91
CA LEU A 12 -2.61 1.98 13.32
C LEU A 12 -3.43 0.69 13.33
N SER A 13 -2.78 -0.48 13.41
CA SER A 13 -3.48 -1.75 13.38
C SER A 13 -4.32 -1.99 14.62
N HIS A 14 -5.30 -2.89 14.51
CA HIS A 14 -6.23 -3.26 15.58
C HIS A 14 -7.04 -2.09 16.13
N ASN A 15 -7.53 -1.23 15.23
CA ASN A 15 -8.43 -0.14 15.57
C ASN A 15 -9.80 -0.33 14.89
N PHE A 16 -10.72 0.58 15.16
CA PHE A 16 -12.03 0.63 14.50
C PHE A 16 -12.09 1.69 13.39
N LEU A 17 -10.95 2.03 12.77
CA LEU A 17 -10.92 3.04 11.71
C LEU A 17 -11.77 2.58 10.53
N SER A 18 -12.61 3.46 10.01
CA SER A 18 -13.55 3.16 8.92
C SER A 18 -13.55 4.25 7.86
N GLY A 19 -14.09 3.94 6.68
CA GLY A 19 -14.06 4.84 5.53
C GLY A 19 -12.77 4.71 4.71
N SER A 20 -12.53 5.65 3.81
CA SER A 20 -11.38 5.62 2.88
C SER A 20 -10.13 6.18 3.53
N ILE A 21 -8.96 5.74 3.06
CA ILE A 21 -7.70 6.33 3.49
C ILE A 21 -7.55 7.69 2.81
N PRO A 22 -7.29 8.78 3.56
CA PRO A 22 -7.18 10.10 2.97
C PRO A 22 -5.99 10.15 2.01
N SER A 23 -6.20 10.72 0.81
CA SER A 23 -5.19 10.85 -0.24
C SER A 23 -3.92 11.57 0.20
N THR A 24 -3.99 12.33 1.29
CA THR A 24 -2.83 12.97 1.95
C THR A 24 -1.79 11.98 2.47
N PHE A 25 -2.10 10.69 2.60
CA PHE A 25 -1.10 9.66 2.93
C PHE A 25 -0.01 9.54 1.85
N SER A 26 -0.28 9.98 0.62
CA SER A 26 0.73 10.13 -0.43
C SER A 26 1.87 11.12 -0.08
N ASN A 27 1.69 11.96 0.94
CA ASN A 27 2.72 12.88 1.45
C ASN A 27 3.68 12.23 2.45
N LEU A 28 3.45 10.98 2.86
CA LEU A 28 4.34 10.22 3.74
C LEU A 28 5.57 9.70 2.96
N LYS A 29 6.35 10.61 2.37
CA LYS A 29 7.45 10.30 1.44
C LYS A 29 8.62 9.53 2.08
N GLN A 30 8.69 9.45 3.40
CA GLN A 30 9.75 8.75 4.14
C GLN A 30 9.24 7.47 4.82
N ILE A 31 7.99 7.06 4.56
CA ILE A 31 7.41 5.87 5.20
C ILE A 31 8.13 4.61 4.71
N GLU A 32 8.63 3.84 5.67
CA GLU A 32 9.29 2.55 5.47
C GLU A 32 8.37 1.39 5.91
N SER A 33 7.50 1.63 6.89
CA SER A 33 6.51 0.65 7.37
C SER A 33 5.17 1.32 7.71
N LEU A 34 4.09 0.78 7.15
CA LEU A 34 2.72 1.21 7.38
C LEU A 34 1.85 0.00 7.69
N ASP A 35 1.37 -0.11 8.93
CA ASP A 35 0.46 -1.17 9.35
C ASP A 35 -0.94 -0.58 9.63
N LEU A 36 -1.90 -1.00 8.83
CA LEU A 36 -3.31 -0.60 8.91
C LEU A 36 -4.23 -1.82 9.08
N SER A 37 -3.65 -2.98 9.38
CA SER A 37 -4.36 -4.24 9.50
C SER A 37 -5.39 -4.21 10.64
N TYR A 38 -6.39 -5.08 10.58
CA TYR A 38 -7.43 -5.17 11.60
C TYR A 38 -8.14 -3.83 11.87
N ASN A 39 -8.58 -3.16 10.79
CA ASN A 39 -9.48 -2.00 10.81
C ASN A 39 -10.77 -2.30 10.02
N LYS A 40 -11.67 -1.32 9.91
CA LYS A 40 -12.90 -1.34 9.11
C LYS A 40 -12.82 -0.41 7.89
N LEU A 41 -11.61 -0.21 7.35
CA LEU A 41 -11.37 0.69 6.22
C LEU A 41 -12.03 0.12 4.95
N ASN A 42 -12.65 0.99 4.16
CA ASN A 42 -13.36 0.60 2.94
C ASN A 42 -12.39 0.35 1.77
N ALA A 43 -12.86 -0.38 0.76
CA ALA A 43 -12.11 -0.85 -0.41
C ALA A 43 -11.53 0.26 -1.32
N ASP A 44 -11.82 1.54 -1.09
CA ASP A 44 -11.17 2.68 -1.77
C ASP A 44 -9.78 2.97 -1.18
N PHE A 45 -8.98 1.94 -0.94
CA PHE A 45 -7.56 2.09 -0.61
C PHE A 45 -6.74 1.82 -1.87
N SER A 46 -6.26 2.92 -2.47
CA SER A 46 -5.26 2.87 -3.53
C SER A 46 -3.91 3.32 -2.96
N VAL A 47 -2.91 2.44 -3.10
CA VAL A 47 -1.50 2.77 -2.92
C VAL A 47 -0.84 3.16 -4.24
N ALA A 48 -1.63 3.49 -5.27
CA ALA A 48 -1.08 3.88 -6.56
C ALA A 48 -0.10 5.07 -6.43
N HIS A 49 0.92 5.07 -7.27
CA HIS A 49 1.95 6.10 -7.40
C HIS A 49 2.79 6.32 -6.13
N ASN A 50 3.00 5.26 -5.35
CA ASN A 50 3.99 5.23 -4.28
C ASN A 50 5.27 4.50 -4.74
N ASN A 51 6.26 4.38 -3.85
CA ASN A 51 7.52 3.66 -4.09
C ASN A 51 7.58 2.38 -3.24
N LEU A 52 6.48 1.63 -3.17
CA LEU A 52 6.42 0.39 -2.40
C LEU A 52 7.12 -0.75 -3.17
N SER A 53 7.70 -1.67 -2.42
CA SER A 53 8.37 -2.86 -2.95
C SER A 53 8.01 -4.09 -2.13
N GLY A 54 8.17 -5.28 -2.73
CA GLY A 54 7.91 -6.56 -2.04
C GLY A 54 6.65 -7.26 -2.52
N LYS A 55 6.15 -8.19 -1.71
CA LYS A 55 5.02 -9.04 -2.07
C LYS A 55 3.71 -8.48 -1.52
N THR A 56 2.68 -8.41 -2.34
CA THR A 56 1.32 -8.13 -1.87
C THR A 56 0.84 -9.27 -0.96
N LEU A 57 0.02 -8.93 0.03
CA LEU A 57 -0.55 -9.93 0.96
C LEU A 57 -1.58 -10.86 0.29
N GLY A 58 -1.97 -10.60 -0.97
CA GLY A 58 -2.91 -11.40 -1.73
C GLY A 58 -4.35 -11.24 -1.26
N ASN A 59 -5.21 -12.22 -1.61
CA ASN A 59 -6.63 -12.22 -1.22
C ASN A 59 -6.81 -12.67 0.24
N VAL A 60 -6.34 -11.84 1.18
CA VAL A 60 -6.43 -12.14 2.61
C VAL A 60 -6.96 -10.91 3.34
N ALA A 61 -7.98 -11.12 4.19
CA ALA A 61 -8.64 -10.06 4.94
C ALA A 61 -9.08 -8.89 4.02
N GLN A 62 -8.83 -7.65 4.44
CA GLN A 62 -9.16 -6.45 3.66
C GLN A 62 -8.33 -6.29 2.38
N PHE A 63 -7.30 -7.12 2.15
CA PHE A 63 -6.47 -7.06 0.95
C PHE A 63 -7.07 -7.77 -0.27
N GLY A 64 -8.13 -8.56 -0.06
CA GLY A 64 -8.87 -9.23 -1.14
C GLY A 64 -9.77 -8.32 -1.98
N THR A 65 -10.02 -7.09 -1.53
CA THR A 65 -10.86 -6.12 -2.25
C THR A 65 -10.08 -5.23 -3.20
N PHE A 66 -8.75 -5.36 -3.26
CA PHE A 66 -7.91 -4.54 -4.13
C PHE A 66 -7.81 -5.11 -5.53
N ASP A 67 -7.93 -4.23 -6.51
CA ASP A 67 -7.67 -4.51 -7.91
C ASP A 67 -6.23 -4.08 -8.30
N GLU A 68 -5.88 -4.26 -9.57
CA GLU A 68 -4.56 -3.85 -10.08
C GLU A 68 -4.36 -2.33 -9.99
N SER A 69 -5.42 -1.54 -10.24
CA SER A 69 -5.35 -0.07 -10.28
C SER A 69 -4.95 0.50 -8.92
N SER A 70 -5.38 -0.15 -7.84
CA SER A 70 -5.00 0.17 -6.46
C SER A 70 -3.48 0.11 -6.20
N HIS A 71 -2.69 -0.50 -7.09
CA HIS A 71 -1.25 -0.70 -6.94
C HIS A 71 -0.41 -0.05 -8.05
N GLN A 72 -1.05 0.68 -8.98
CA GLN A 72 -0.40 1.26 -10.15
C GLN A 72 0.84 2.09 -9.78
N GLY A 73 1.91 2.04 -10.57
CA GLY A 73 3.11 2.87 -10.36
C GLY A 73 4.06 2.39 -9.24
N ASN A 74 3.76 1.30 -8.54
CA ASN A 74 4.71 0.63 -7.65
C ASN A 74 5.47 -0.47 -8.41
N ASP A 75 6.56 -0.12 -9.09
CA ASP A 75 7.22 -1.02 -10.04
C ASP A 75 7.88 -2.26 -9.40
N LEU A 76 8.13 -2.22 -8.10
CA LEU A 76 8.76 -3.30 -7.34
C LEU A 76 7.76 -4.11 -6.49
N LEU A 77 6.46 -3.83 -6.57
CA LEU A 77 5.43 -4.68 -5.98
C LEU A 77 5.11 -5.87 -6.89
N CYS A 78 4.91 -7.04 -6.28
CA CYS A 78 4.56 -8.27 -6.98
C CYS A 78 3.59 -9.14 -6.17
N GLY A 79 2.90 -10.07 -6.84
CA GLY A 79 1.90 -10.93 -6.20
C GLY A 79 0.47 -10.49 -6.53
N TRP A 80 -0.50 -11.40 -6.36
CA TRP A 80 -1.91 -11.14 -6.70
C TRP A 80 -2.44 -9.88 -5.98
N PRO A 81 -3.20 -8.98 -6.64
CA PRO A 81 -3.77 -9.07 -7.99
C PRO A 81 -2.82 -8.64 -9.11
N LEU A 82 -1.62 -8.14 -8.80
CA LEU A 82 -0.69 -7.66 -9.82
C LEU A 82 -0.23 -8.81 -10.73
N PRO A 83 -0.15 -8.59 -12.05
CA PRO A 83 0.51 -9.54 -12.93
C PRO A 83 1.95 -9.74 -12.44
N LYS A 84 2.48 -10.96 -12.56
CA LYS A 84 3.91 -11.22 -12.29
C LYS A 84 4.74 -10.33 -13.23
N LYS A 85 5.16 -9.14 -12.78
CA LYS A 85 6.19 -8.39 -13.46
C LYS A 85 7.46 -9.22 -13.35
N LEU A 86 7.83 -9.86 -14.46
CA LEU A 86 9.18 -10.37 -14.68
C LEU A 86 10.09 -9.17 -14.41
N LEU A 87 10.82 -9.16 -13.30
CA LEU A 87 11.89 -8.19 -13.12
C LEU A 87 12.76 -8.26 -14.37
N PRO A 88 13.02 -7.16 -15.09
CA PRO A 88 14.08 -7.18 -16.07
C PRO A 88 15.35 -7.49 -15.27
N HIS A 89 15.89 -8.69 -15.46
CA HIS A 89 17.26 -8.99 -15.09
C HIS A 89 18.11 -7.88 -15.72
N LYS A 90 18.60 -6.95 -14.90
CA LYS A 90 19.77 -6.16 -15.28
C LYS A 90 20.91 -7.14 -15.44
N ARG A 91 21.16 -7.60 -16.67
CA ARG A 91 22.46 -8.11 -17.04
C ARG A 91 23.37 -6.88 -17.14
N GLY A 92 24.31 -6.78 -16.20
CA GLY A 92 25.54 -6.02 -16.42
C GLY A 92 26.41 -6.72 -17.46
#